data_AF-A0A519F8D8-F1
#
_entry.id   AF-A0A519F8D8-F1
#
_cell.length_a   1.000
_cell.length_b   1.000
_cell.length_c   1.000
_cell.angle_alpha   90.00
_cell.angle_beta   90.00
_cell.angle_gamma   90.00
#
_symmetry.space_group_name_H-M   'P 1'
#
loop_
_entity.id
_entity.type
_entity.pdbx_description
1 polymer ?
#
loop_
_entity_poly.entity_id
_entity_poly.type
_entity_poly.pdbx_seq_one_letter_code
_entity_poly.pdbx_strand_id
1 'polypeptide(L)' 'MAGETILRIHQAPSEIDAAAWNALLAQQAAPSPFMRHEYLNALHESGSAV' A
#
# COMPACT_ATOMS: atom_id res chain seq x y z
N MET A 1 -1.46 12.46 25.12
CA MET A 1 -1.02 13.49 24.15
C MET A 1 -1.10 12.85 22.78
N ALA A 2 -2.02 13.30 21.91
CA ALA A 2 -2.03 12.80 20.54
C ALA A 2 -0.80 13.35 19.84
N GLY A 3 0.05 12.46 19.29
CA GLY A 3 1.22 12.87 18.52
C GLY A 3 0.81 13.68 17.28
N GLU A 4 1.72 14.50 16.79
CA GLU A 4 1.52 15.26 15.56
C GLU A 4 1.29 14.31 14.38
N THR A 5 0.13 14.43 13.72
CA THR A 5 -0.19 13.64 12.52
C THR A 5 0.53 14.25 11.33
N ILE A 6 1.55 13.55 10.84
CA ILE A 6 2.25 13.92 9.60
C ILE A 6 1.67 13.15 8.41
N LEU A 7 1.46 13.85 7.29
CA LEU A 7 1.13 13.23 6.01
C LEU A 7 2.40 13.08 5.17
N ARG A 8 2.62 11.89 4.60
CA ARG A 8 3.74 11.59 3.71
C ARG A 8 3.22 11.08 2.37
N ILE A 9 3.80 11.57 1.29
CA ILE A 9 3.52 11.12 -0.07
C ILE A 9 4.70 10.27 -0.54
N HIS A 10 4.41 9.04 -0.95
CA HIS A 10 5.37 8.08 -1.50
C HIS A 10 5.30 8.08 -3.02
N GLN A 11 6.45 7.91 -3.69
CA GLN A 11 6.52 7.90 -5.16
C GLN A 11 6.36 6.49 -5.73
N ALA A 12 6.62 5.47 -4.93
CA ALA A 12 6.49 4.06 -5.32
C ALA A 12 5.91 3.22 -4.17
N PRO A 13 5.14 2.14 -4.47
CA PRO A 13 4.64 1.24 -3.44
C PRO A 13 5.74 0.58 -2.61
N SER A 14 6.93 0.34 -3.17
CA SER A 14 8.09 -0.24 -2.48
C SER A 14 8.59 0.58 -1.29
N GLU A 15 8.23 1.87 -1.19
CA GLU A 15 8.59 2.73 -0.07
C GLU A 15 7.70 2.54 1.17
N ILE A 16 6.62 1.76 1.02
CA ILE A 16 5.64 1.46 2.07
C ILE A 16 5.94 0.07 2.63
N ASP A 17 5.87 -0.09 3.96
CA ASP A 17 6.01 -1.40 4.60
C ASP A 17 4.90 -2.35 4.14
N ALA A 18 5.30 -3.44 3.49
CA ALA A 18 4.37 -4.38 2.87
C ALA A 18 3.49 -5.12 3.89
N ALA A 19 4.05 -5.45 5.06
CA ALA A 19 3.34 -6.20 6.08
C ALA A 19 2.27 -5.31 6.75
N ALA A 20 2.62 -4.08 7.09
CA ALA A 20 1.70 -3.08 7.63
C ALA A 20 0.57 -2.76 6.65
N TRP A 21 0.89 -2.61 5.36
CA TRP A 21 -0.10 -2.41 4.31
C TRP A 21 -1.07 -3.59 4.21
N ASN A 22 -0.56 -4.81 4.11
CA ASN A 22 -1.39 -6.01 3.98
C ASN A 22 -2.22 -6.27 5.25
N ALA A 23 -1.71 -5.93 6.43
CA ALA A 23 -2.47 -5.98 7.69
C ALA A 23 -3.60 -4.94 7.74
N LEU A 24 -3.39 -3.75 7.15
CA LEU A 24 -4.46 -2.75 6.98
C LEU A 24 -5.53 -3.25 6.00
N LEU A 25 -5.12 -3.76 4.85
CA LEU A 25 -6.03 -4.32 3.84
C LEU A 25 -6.90 -5.44 4.42
N ALA A 26 -6.32 -6.32 5.24
CA ALA A 26 -7.04 -7.42 5.87
C ALA A 26 -8.20 -6.98 6.80
N GLN A 27 -8.22 -5.72 7.24
CA GLN A 27 -9.29 -5.16 8.06
C GLN A 27 -10.49 -4.67 7.23
N GLN A 28 -10.38 -4.58 5.90
CA GLN A 28 -11.52 -4.21 5.05
C GLN A 28 -12.58 -5.32 5.08
N ALA A 29 -13.84 -4.94 4.90
CA ALA A 29 -14.96 -5.89 4.85
C ALA A 29 -14.84 -6.90 3.69
N ALA A 30 -14.17 -6.53 2.60
CA ALA A 30 -13.93 -7.38 1.44
C ALA A 30 -12.52 -7.12 0.88
N PRO A 31 -11.47 -7.71 1.47
CA PRO A 31 -10.10 -7.52 0.99
C PRO A 31 -9.93 -8.12 -0.40
N SER A 32 -9.21 -7.43 -1.29
CA SER A 32 -8.97 -7.90 -2.66
C SER A 32 -7.48 -8.15 -2.93
N PRO A 33 -7.14 -9.14 -3.78
CA PRO A 33 -5.74 -9.38 -4.15
C PRO A 33 -5.13 -8.22 -4.94
N PHE A 34 -5.94 -7.45 -5.66
CA PHE A 34 -5.50 -6.30 -6.45
C PHE A 34 -5.12 -5.06 -5.61
N MET A 35 -5.41 -5.08 -4.31
CA MET A 35 -4.96 -4.05 -3.38
C MET A 35 -3.83 -4.51 -2.47
N ARG A 36 -3.32 -5.74 -2.66
CA ARG A 36 -2.14 -6.20 -1.92
C ARG A 36 -0.89 -5.43 -2.34
N HIS A 37 0.02 -5.26 -1.39
CA HIS A 37 1.28 -4.56 -1.63
C HIS A 37 2.05 -5.15 -2.82
N GLU A 38 2.14 -6.49 -2.90
CA GLU A 38 2.90 -7.18 -3.93
C GLU A 38 2.32 -6.93 -5.33
N TYR A 39 0.99 -6.91 -5.43
CA TYR A 39 0.31 -6.62 -6.69
C TYR A 39 0.55 -5.16 -7.12
N LEU A 40 0.41 -4.21 -6.20
CA LEU A 40 0.62 -2.80 -6.49
C LEU A 40 2.08 -2.52 -6.89
N ASN A 41 3.03 -3.15 -6.21
CA ASN A 41 4.45 -3.03 -6.55
C ASN A 41 4.73 -3.58 -7.95
N ALA A 42 4.25 -4.79 -8.26
CA ALA A 42 4.42 -5.38 -9.59
C ALA A 42 3.72 -4.56 -10.70
N LEU A 43 2.54 -4.01 -10.43
CA LEU A 43 1.82 -3.14 -11.36
C LEU A 43 2.63 -1.88 -11.69
N HIS A 44 3.25 -1.27 -10.67
CA HIS A 44 4.11 -0.11 -10.82
C HIS A 44 5.42 -0.45 -11.56
N GLU A 45 6.14 -1.47 -11.11
CA GLU A 45 7.44 -1.88 -11.69
C GLU A 45 7.32 -2.33 -13.14
N SER A 46 6.22 -3.00 -13.50
CA SER A 46 5.98 -3.42 -14.87
C SER A 46 5.56 -2.28 -15.80
N GLY A 47 5.12 -1.13 -15.26
CA GLY A 47 4.54 -0.05 -16.04
C GLY A 47 3.22 -0.42 -16.72
N SER A 48 2.50 -1.43 -16.22
CA SER A 48 1.26 -1.91 -16.87
C SER A 48 0.07 -0.97 -16.68
N ALA A 49 0.13 -0.04 -15.72
CA ALA A 49 -0.85 1.03 -15.55
C ALA A 49 -0.33 2.31 -16.22
N VAL A 50 -0.84 2.61 -17.42
CA VAL A 50 -0.57 3.83 -18.22
C VAL A 50 -1.86 4.52 -18.63
#